data_AF-A0A232F7Q0-F1
#
_entry.id   AF-A0A232F7Q0-F1
#
_cell.length_a   1.000
_cell.length_b   1.000
_cell.length_c   1.000
_cell.angle_alpha   90.00
_cell.angle_beta   90.00
_cell.angle_gamma   90.00
#
_symmetry.space_group_name_H-M   'P 1'
#
loop_
_entity.id
_entity.type
_entity.pdbx_description
1 polymer ?
#
loop_
_entity_poly.entity_id
_entity_poly.type
_entity_poly.pdbx_seq_one_letter_code
_entity_poly.pdbx_strand_id
1 'polypeptide(L)' 'MKVVLFSVLIVVFASCFVQGEAAALDEGAGDCPCAATANIYYVCGSNGVTYTNPSLLRCAERCTRQTITKVHDGKCE' A
#
# COMPACT_ATOMS: atom_id res chain seq x y z
N MET A 1 47.28 19.39 -4.57
CA MET A 1 46.61 18.51 -5.57
C MET A 1 46.02 17.25 -4.95
N LYS A 2 46.75 16.48 -4.11
CA LYS A 2 46.21 15.30 -3.41
C LYS A 2 45.07 15.62 -2.42
N VAL A 3 45.19 16.71 -1.64
CA VAL A 3 44.16 17.15 -0.67
C VAL A 3 42.84 17.55 -1.35
N VAL A 4 42.92 18.14 -2.54
CA VAL A 4 41.75 18.52 -3.36
C VAL A 4 41.03 17.28 -3.91
N LEU A 5 41.79 16.25 -4.29
CA LEU A 5 41.21 14.96 -4.71
C LEU A 5 40.48 14.27 -3.55
N PHE A 6 41.08 14.26 -2.35
CA PHE A 6 40.46 13.70 -1.16
C PHE A 6 39.19 14.47 -0.74
N SER A 7 39.20 15.81 -0.81
CA SER A 7 38.01 16.60 -0.49
C SER A 7 36.89 16.43 -1.51
N VAL A 8 37.21 16.28 -2.81
CA VAL A 8 36.22 16.02 -3.86
C VAL A 8 35.57 14.65 -3.68
N LEU A 9 36.33 13.61 -3.30
CA LEU A 9 35.77 12.29 -3.01
C LEU A 9 34.81 12.29 -1.82
N ILE A 10 35.13 13.05 -0.76
CA ILE A 10 34.26 13.21 0.43
C ILE A 10 32.97 13.95 0.07
N VAL A 11 33.05 15.00 -0.75
CA VAL A 11 31.88 15.77 -1.19
C VAL A 11 30.97 14.95 -2.10
N VAL A 12 31.53 14.13 -3.00
CA VAL A 12 30.76 13.20 -3.86
C VAL A 12 30.09 12.10 -3.05
N PHE A 13 30.77 11.55 -2.04
CA PHE A 13 30.15 10.60 -1.11
C PHE A 13 29.02 11.27 -0.32
N ALA A 14 29.26 12.47 0.24
CA ALA A 14 28.26 13.20 1.01
C ALA A 14 27.05 13.64 0.17
N SER A 15 27.23 13.98 -1.11
CA SER A 15 26.15 14.35 -2.02
C SER A 15 25.35 13.15 -2.52
N CYS A 16 25.95 11.96 -2.64
CA CYS A 16 25.23 10.71 -2.95
C CYS A 16 24.43 10.15 -1.76
N PHE A 17 24.79 10.49 -0.51
CA PHE A 17 23.99 10.11 0.66
C PHE A 17 22.72 10.95 0.86
N VAL A 18 22.51 12.00 0.05
CA VAL A 18 21.24 12.74 -0.05
C VAL A 18 20.38 12.19 -1.19
N GLN A 19 20.36 10.87 -1.35
CA GLN A 19 19.20 10.18 -1.92
C GLN A 19 18.46 9.51 -0.76
N GLY A 20 18.03 10.35 0.19
CA GLY A 20 16.81 10.06 0.92
C GLY A 20 15.70 10.03 -0.11
N GLU A 21 15.36 8.83 -0.55
CA GLU A 21 14.16 8.60 -1.32
C GLU A 21 13.03 9.26 -0.55
N ALA A 22 12.36 10.22 -1.19
CA ALA A 22 11.05 10.59 -0.74
C ALA A 22 10.23 9.30 -0.79
N ALA A 23 10.10 8.64 0.37
CA ALA A 23 9.16 7.56 0.56
C ALA A 23 7.77 8.19 0.41
N ALA A 24 7.34 8.33 -0.84
CA ALA A 24 5.94 8.51 -1.16
C ALA A 24 5.26 7.17 -0.90
N LEU A 25 4.94 6.91 0.37
CA LEU A 25 3.76 6.17 0.74
C LEU A 25 2.90 7.11 1.56
N ASP A 26 2.31 8.05 0.82
CA ASP A 26 0.87 8.35 0.89
C ASP A 26 0.31 8.39 2.32
N GLU A 27 0.34 9.59 2.89
CA GLU A 27 -0.60 10.08 3.90
C GLU A 27 -2.04 9.88 3.35
N GLY A 28 -2.55 8.66 3.45
CA GLY A 28 -3.75 8.22 2.76
C GLY A 28 -4.65 7.32 3.60
N ALA A 29 -4.56 7.38 4.93
CA ALA A 29 -5.58 6.83 5.82
C ALA A 29 -6.90 7.65 5.81
N GLY A 30 -7.21 8.35 4.71
CA GLY A 30 -8.27 9.34 4.67
C GLY A 30 -9.10 9.43 3.39
N ASP A 31 -8.69 8.83 2.26
CA ASP A 31 -9.50 8.94 1.04
C ASP A 31 -9.32 7.75 0.09
N CYS A 32 -9.93 6.62 0.44
CA CYS A 32 -10.27 5.60 -0.55
C CYS A 32 -11.79 5.60 -0.77
N PRO A 33 -12.31 6.49 -1.64
CA PRO A 33 -13.74 6.67 -1.80
C PRO A 33 -14.37 5.42 -2.43
N CYS A 34 -15.01 4.60 -1.61
CA CYS A 34 -15.76 3.44 -2.04
C CYS A 34 -17.26 3.64 -1.87
N ALA A 35 -17.99 3.62 -2.98
CA ALA A 35 -19.43 3.43 -2.96
C ALA A 35 -19.72 1.93 -2.70
N ALA A 36 -19.77 1.53 -1.43
CA ALA A 36 -20.22 0.20 -1.04
C ALA A 36 -21.75 0.17 -0.94
N THR A 37 -22.37 -0.89 -1.45
CA THR A 37 -23.81 -1.12 -1.28
C THR A 37 -24.09 -1.51 0.17
N ALA A 38 -25.22 -1.10 0.74
CA ALA A 38 -25.64 -1.48 2.10
C ALA A 38 -26.19 -2.91 2.21
N ASN A 39 -26.24 -3.66 1.11
CA ASN A 39 -26.71 -5.05 1.10
C ASN A 39 -25.77 -5.93 1.93
N ILE A 40 -26.35 -6.84 2.71
CA ILE A 40 -25.61 -7.81 3.52
C ILE A 40 -25.59 -9.14 2.76
N TYR A 41 -24.41 -9.50 2.25
CA TYR A 41 -24.10 -10.76 1.57
C TYR A 41 -22.67 -11.16 1.92
N TYR A 42 -22.49 -11.85 3.04
CA TYR A 42 -21.16 -12.21 3.50
C TYR A 42 -20.36 -12.97 2.45
N VAL A 43 -19.07 -12.65 2.33
CA VAL A 43 -18.11 -13.36 1.48
C VAL A 43 -16.77 -13.51 2.21
N CYS A 44 -16.08 -14.62 1.97
CA CYS A 44 -14.73 -14.84 2.47
C CYS A 44 -13.70 -14.41 1.41
N GLY A 45 -12.78 -13.53 1.79
CA GLY A 45 -11.65 -13.11 0.95
C GLY A 45 -10.46 -14.07 1.04
N SER A 46 -9.58 -14.04 0.05
CA SER A 46 -8.34 -14.84 -0.01
C SER A 46 -7.35 -14.51 1.11
N ASN A 47 -7.56 -13.39 1.79
CA ASN A 47 -6.82 -12.98 2.98
C ASN A 47 -7.44 -13.52 4.29
N GLY A 48 -8.45 -14.39 4.22
CA GLY A 48 -9.14 -14.93 5.40
C GLY A 48 -10.06 -13.93 6.11
N VAL A 49 -10.31 -12.77 5.51
CA VAL A 49 -11.21 -11.74 6.08
C VAL A 49 -12.63 -11.93 5.54
N THR A 50 -13.60 -11.87 6.44
CA THR A 50 -15.02 -11.83 6.08
C THR A 50 -15.41 -10.41 5.69
N TYR A 51 -15.99 -10.24 4.50
CA TYR A 51 -16.56 -8.98 4.04
C TYR A 51 -18.08 -9.05 4.06
N THR A 52 -18.74 -8.00 4.56
CA THR A 52 -20.22 -7.94 4.66
C THR A 52 -20.91 -7.97 3.30
N ASN A 53 -20.20 -7.59 2.24
CA ASN A 53 -20.65 -7.77 0.86
C ASN A 53 -19.48 -7.82 -0.14
N PRO A 54 -19.72 -8.32 -1.37
CA PRO A 54 -18.71 -8.35 -2.43
C PRO A 54 -18.17 -6.96 -2.80
N SER A 55 -18.98 -5.90 -2.64
CA SER A 55 -18.54 -4.53 -2.93
C SER A 55 -17.49 -4.04 -1.93
N LEU A 56 -17.61 -4.42 -0.66
CA LEU A 56 -16.61 -4.15 0.39
C LEU A 56 -15.32 -4.94 0.16
N LEU A 57 -15.40 -6.18 -0.34
CA LEU A 57 -14.21 -6.95 -0.72
C LEU A 57 -13.42 -6.23 -1.83
N ARG A 58 -14.09 -5.83 -2.92
CA ARG A 58 -13.47 -5.06 -4.01
C ARG A 58 -12.95 -3.71 -3.55
N CYS A 59 -13.67 -3.07 -2.62
CA CYS A 59 -13.23 -1.84 -2.02
C CYS A 59 -11.89 -2.04 -1.30
N ALA A 60 -11.82 -3.04 -0.42
CA ALA A 60 -10.60 -3.36 0.30
C ALA A 60 -9.45 -3.66 -0.66
N GLU A 61 -9.68 -4.49 -1.70
CA GLU A 61 -8.69 -4.79 -2.74
C GLU A 61 -8.07 -3.51 -3.34
N ARG A 62 -8.92 -2.56 -3.74
CA ARG A 62 -8.48 -1.30 -4.34
C ARG A 62 -7.79 -0.38 -3.33
N CYS A 63 -8.33 -0.28 -2.12
CA CYS A 63 -7.84 0.65 -1.10
C CYS A 63 -6.50 0.20 -0.50
N THR A 64 -6.35 -1.10 -0.28
CA THR A 64 -5.10 -1.66 0.26
C THR A 64 -4.07 -1.90 -0.83
N ARG A 65 -4.47 -1.79 -2.12
CA ARG A 65 -3.65 -2.16 -3.28
C ARG A 65 -3.13 -3.61 -3.19
N GLN A 66 -3.91 -4.48 -2.55
CA GLN A 66 -3.63 -5.91 -2.42
C GLN A 66 -4.60 -6.71 -3.28
N THR A 67 -4.17 -7.81 -3.87
CA THR A 67 -5.06 -8.73 -4.56
C THR A 67 -5.85 -9.56 -3.55
N ILE A 68 -7.15 -9.33 -3.48
CA ILE A 68 -8.08 -10.03 -2.59
C ILE A 68 -9.16 -10.64 -3.47
N THR A 69 -9.15 -11.96 -3.62
CA THR A 69 -10.18 -12.67 -4.39
C THR A 69 -11.25 -13.24 -3.47
N LYS A 70 -12.47 -13.41 -3.98
CA LYS A 70 -13.51 -14.14 -3.26
C LYS A 70 -13.15 -15.63 -3.27
N VAL A 71 -13.00 -16.24 -2.10
CA VAL A 71 -12.81 -17.70 -1.96
C VAL A 71 -14.15 -18.41 -2.02
N HIS A 72 -15.11 -17.99 -1.18
CA HIS A 72 -16.46 -18.55 -1.18
C HIS A 72 -17.49 -17.53 -0.66
N ASP A 73 -18.76 -17.85 -0.87
CA ASP A 73 -19.87 -17.11 -0.26
C ASP A 73 -20.06 -17.54 1.21
N GLY A 74 -20.51 -16.62 2.06
CA GLY A 74 -20.56 -16.79 3.51
C GLY A 74 -19.38 -16.16 4.24
N LYS A 75 -19.37 -16.30 5.57
CA LYS A 75 -18.24 -15.87 6.41
C LYS A 75 -17.09 -16.88 6.25
N CYS A 76 -15.85 -16.45 6.48
CA CYS A 76 -14.74 -17.39 6.61
C CYS A 76 -14.96 -18.32 7.82
N GLU A 77 -14.40 -19.54 7.73
CA GLU A 77 -14.43 -20.56 8.78
C GLU A 77 -13.46 -20.29 9.93
#